data_AF-A0A162D3A2-F1
#
_entry.id   AF-A0A162D3A2-F1
#
_cell.length_a   1.000
_cell.length_b   1.000
_cell.length_c   1.000
_cell.angle_alpha   90.00
_cell.angle_beta   90.00
_cell.angle_gamma   90.00
#
_symmetry.space_group_name_H-M   'P 1'
#
loop_
_entity.id
_entity.type
_entity.pdbx_description
1 polymer ?
#
loop_
_entity_poly.entity_id
_entity_poly.type
_entity_poly.pdbx_seq_one_letter_code
_entity_poly.pdbx_strand_id
1 'polypeptide(L)'
;FVSKNNIKALRVTIKSIIELVELLLSPTYALRYVLTAKFNQDCLERFFGIIRSAGGGQNKPTASSFLQLFRMMSLYYPTKTVLRGCNVDGQEKMEMLTSYTYWLIKRFKDNKKNEQNVEELHEGYIPNKYQGRD
;
A
#
# COMPACT_ATOMS: atom_id res chain seq x y z
N PHE A 1 31.79 11.21 -10.09
CA PHE A 1 31.15 11.42 -8.78
C PHE A 1 29.93 10.52 -8.65
N VAL A 2 30.06 9.39 -7.94
CA VAL A 2 28.92 8.58 -7.46
C VAL A 2 29.28 8.12 -6.06
N SER A 3 28.40 8.36 -5.07
CA SER A 3 28.66 7.92 -3.70
C SER A 3 28.63 6.39 -3.62
N LYS A 4 29.38 5.80 -2.68
CA LYS A 4 29.33 4.35 -2.43
C LYS A 4 27.90 3.88 -2.11
N ASN A 5 27.09 4.74 -1.49
CA ASN A 5 25.70 4.47 -1.16
C ASN A 5 24.81 4.40 -2.40
N ASN A 6 24.99 5.32 -3.36
CA ASN A 6 24.20 5.32 -4.60
C ASN A 6 24.47 4.06 -5.43
N ILE A 7 25.72 3.58 -5.47
CA ILE A 7 26.07 2.31 -6.15
C ILE A 7 25.42 1.11 -5.47
N LYS A 8 25.43 1.07 -4.13
CA LYS A 8 24.76 0.02 -3.36
C LYS A 8 23.25 0.03 -3.60
N ALA A 9 22.61 1.20 -3.54
CA ALA A 9 21.19 1.37 -3.80
C ALA A 9 20.83 0.90 -5.22
N LEU A 10 21.59 1.33 -6.23
CA LEU A 10 21.38 0.89 -7.61
C LEU A 10 21.49 -0.63 -7.76
N ARG A 11 22.49 -1.25 -7.12
CA ARG A 11 22.65 -2.72 -7.13
C ARG A 11 21.44 -3.41 -6.52
N VAL A 12 20.93 -2.90 -5.39
CA VAL A 12 19.72 -3.43 -4.75
C VAL A 12 18.52 -3.29 -5.68
N THR A 13 18.28 -2.10 -6.24
CA THR A 13 17.17 -1.85 -7.16
C THR A 13 17.17 -2.79 -8.36
N ILE A 14 18.33 -2.98 -9.01
CA ILE A 14 18.45 -3.88 -10.17
C ILE A 14 18.10 -5.32 -9.78
N LYS A 15 18.67 -5.83 -8.69
CA LYS A 15 18.40 -7.19 -8.20
C LYS A 15 16.92 -7.38 -7.86
N SER A 16 16.34 -6.44 -7.12
CA SER A 16 14.93 -6.50 -6.73
C SER A 16 13.98 -6.44 -7.93
N ILE A 17 14.29 -5.66 -8.97
CA ILE A 17 13.46 -5.61 -10.18
C ILE A 17 13.52 -6.95 -10.93
N ILE A 18 14.68 -7.57 -11.05
CA ILE A 18 14.84 -8.89 -11.70
C ILE A 18 14.00 -9.94 -10.96
N GLU A 19 14.19 -10.06 -9.65
CA GLU A 19 13.46 -11.03 -8.81
C GLU A 19 11.93 -10.81 -8.89
N LEU A 20 11.49 -9.54 -8.88
CA LEU A 20 10.07 -9.22 -9.00
C LEU A 20 9.50 -9.56 -10.38
N VAL A 21 10.24 -9.28 -11.46
CA VAL A 21 9.81 -9.61 -12.82
C VAL A 21 9.73 -11.12 -13.01
N GLU A 22 10.72 -11.87 -12.53
CA GLU A 22 10.71 -13.34 -12.57
C GLU A 22 9.53 -13.91 -11.79
N LEU A 23 9.24 -13.38 -10.59
CA LEU A 23 8.07 -13.77 -9.81
C LEU A 23 6.76 -13.52 -10.59
N LEU A 24 6.62 -12.34 -11.18
CA LEU A 24 5.41 -11.94 -11.91
C LEU A 24 5.18 -12.73 -13.21
N LEU A 25 6.26 -13.14 -13.89
CA LEU A 25 6.21 -13.99 -15.07
C LEU A 25 6.12 -15.48 -14.72
N SER A 26 6.37 -15.86 -13.46
CA SER A 26 6.29 -17.25 -13.02
C SER A 26 4.89 -17.84 -13.22
N PRO A 27 4.75 -19.18 -13.30
CA PRO A 27 3.46 -19.84 -13.46
C PRO A 27 2.41 -19.46 -12.40
N THR A 28 2.84 -18.96 -11.24
CA THR A 28 1.98 -18.52 -10.14
C THR A 28 1.09 -17.33 -10.52
N TYR A 29 1.63 -16.35 -11.25
CA TYR A 29 0.90 -15.15 -11.66
C TYR A 29 0.63 -15.12 -13.17
N ALA A 30 1.42 -15.86 -13.94
CA ALA A 30 1.25 -16.08 -15.38
C ALA A 30 1.03 -14.80 -16.21
N LEU A 31 1.69 -13.69 -15.82
CA LEU A 31 1.60 -12.44 -16.58
C LEU A 31 2.36 -12.57 -17.90
N ARG A 32 1.76 -12.09 -19.00
CA ARG A 32 2.38 -12.14 -20.34
C ARG A 32 3.60 -11.23 -20.48
N TYR A 33 3.58 -10.09 -19.79
CA TYR A 33 4.65 -9.09 -19.79
C TYR A 33 4.54 -8.22 -18.54
N VAL A 34 5.65 -7.57 -18.17
CA VAL A 34 5.73 -6.68 -17.00
C VAL A 34 6.14 -5.28 -17.43
N LEU A 35 5.37 -4.27 -17.02
CA LEU A 35 5.65 -2.87 -17.30
C LEU A 35 6.52 -2.27 -16.19
N THR A 36 7.84 -2.39 -16.33
CA THR A 36 8.81 -1.88 -15.33
C THR A 36 8.69 -0.37 -15.07
N ALA A 37 8.16 0.40 -16.04
CA ALA A 37 7.83 1.81 -15.86
C ALA A 37 6.81 2.08 -14.74
N LYS A 38 6.07 1.07 -14.27
CA LYS A 38 5.14 1.17 -13.13
C LYS A 38 5.80 0.96 -11.77
N PHE A 39 7.08 0.59 -11.72
CA PHE A 39 7.82 0.38 -10.47
C PHE A 39 8.48 1.66 -9.93
N ASN A 40 8.21 2.82 -10.55
CA ASN A 40 8.74 4.10 -10.11
C ASN A 40 7.72 4.91 -9.28
N GLN A 41 8.19 5.98 -8.64
CA GLN A 41 7.36 6.85 -7.81
C GLN A 41 6.68 7.99 -8.60
N ASP A 42 6.87 8.06 -9.92
CA ASP A 42 6.40 9.17 -10.77
C ASP A 42 4.89 9.39 -10.64
N CYS A 43 4.12 8.31 -10.49
CA CYS A 43 2.68 8.40 -10.32
C CYS A 43 2.31 9.15 -9.02
N LEU A 44 3.05 8.93 -7.94
CA LEU A 44 2.87 9.62 -6.67
C LEU A 44 3.34 11.08 -6.77
N GLU A 45 4.47 11.34 -7.40
CA GLU A 45 4.96 12.71 -7.61
C GLU A 45 3.97 13.54 -8.44
N ARG A 46 3.42 12.94 -9.50
CA ARG A 46 2.39 13.55 -10.33
C ARG A 46 1.11 13.83 -9.53
N PHE A 47 0.71 12.90 -8.67
CA PHE A 47 -0.43 13.09 -7.77
C PHE A 47 -0.21 14.29 -6.83
N PHE A 48 0.97 14.40 -6.22
CA PHE A 48 1.31 15.57 -5.41
C PHE A 48 1.40 16.86 -6.22
N GLY A 49 1.80 16.79 -7.49
CA GLY A 49 1.70 17.91 -8.43
C GLY A 49 0.26 18.39 -8.61
N ILE A 50 -0.67 17.46 -8.90
CA ILE A 50 -2.09 17.75 -9.07
C ILE A 50 -2.68 18.40 -7.81
N ILE A 51 -2.38 17.87 -6.62
CA ILE A 51 -2.88 18.46 -5.36
C ILE A 51 -2.36 19.89 -5.17
N ARG A 52 -1.07 20.14 -5.44
CA ARG A 52 -0.50 21.48 -5.34
C ARG A 52 -1.14 22.45 -6.35
N SER A 53 -1.39 21.99 -7.57
CA SER A 53 -2.08 22.79 -8.60
C SER A 53 -3.55 23.07 -8.26
N ALA A 54 -4.25 22.12 -7.63
CA ALA A 54 -5.64 22.28 -7.22
C ALA A 54 -5.83 23.33 -6.11
N GLY A 55 -4.78 23.63 -5.33
CA GLY A 55 -4.79 24.63 -4.27
C GLY A 55 -4.76 26.10 -4.73
N GLY A 56 -4.94 26.38 -6.04
CA GLY A 56 -5.16 27.74 -6.55
C GLY A 56 -4.03 28.75 -6.30
N GLY A 57 -2.79 28.27 -6.12
CA GLY A 57 -1.61 29.11 -5.82
C GLY A 57 -0.90 28.75 -4.51
N GLN A 58 -1.53 27.96 -3.64
CA GLN A 58 -0.88 27.48 -2.42
C GLN A 58 0.00 26.26 -2.69
N ASN A 59 1.26 26.51 -3.06
CA ASN A 59 2.24 25.48 -3.43
C ASN A 59 2.64 24.52 -2.28
N LYS A 60 2.26 24.85 -1.05
CA LYS A 60 2.52 24.06 0.16
C LYS A 60 1.23 23.91 0.96
N PRO A 61 0.38 22.92 0.64
CA PRO A 61 -0.82 22.68 1.42
C PRO A 61 -0.46 22.28 2.85
N THR A 62 -1.25 22.75 3.82
CA THR A 62 -1.18 22.22 5.18
C THR A 62 -1.72 20.79 5.20
N ALA A 63 -1.44 20.01 6.25
CA ALA A 63 -1.98 18.65 6.38
C ALA A 63 -3.52 18.61 6.28
N SER A 64 -4.21 19.62 6.84
CA SER A 64 -5.66 19.75 6.75
C SER A 64 -6.13 20.01 5.31
N SER A 65 -5.52 20.97 4.63
CA SER A 65 -5.86 21.29 3.23
C SER A 65 -5.55 20.13 2.28
N PHE A 66 -4.43 19.44 2.50
CA PHE A 66 -4.08 18.23 1.76
C PHE A 66 -5.16 17.15 1.93
N LEU A 67 -5.60 16.89 3.16
CA LEU A 67 -6.63 15.88 3.44
C LEU A 67 -7.97 16.24 2.81
N GLN A 68 -8.36 17.52 2.83
CA GLN A 68 -9.57 18.00 2.17
C GLN A 68 -9.52 17.82 0.65
N LEU A 69 -8.42 18.21 0.01
CA LEU A 69 -8.20 18.03 -1.44
C LEU A 69 -8.13 16.54 -1.81
N PHE A 70 -7.44 15.74 -1.02
CA PHE A 70 -7.35 14.29 -1.21
C PHE A 70 -8.73 13.64 -1.17
N ARG A 71 -9.56 13.98 -0.17
CA ARG A 71 -10.95 13.51 -0.08
C ARG A 71 -11.76 13.95 -1.30
N MET A 72 -11.71 15.24 -1.66
CA MET A 72 -12.41 15.76 -2.83
C MET A 72 -12.04 15.00 -4.10
N MET A 73 -10.75 14.79 -4.36
CA MET A 73 -10.27 14.07 -5.55
C MET A 73 -10.68 12.59 -5.53
N SER A 74 -10.66 11.96 -4.35
CA SER A 74 -11.09 10.57 -4.16
C SER A 74 -12.59 10.37 -4.41
N LEU A 75 -13.42 11.41 -4.23
CA LEU A 75 -14.85 11.39 -4.59
C LEU A 75 -15.06 11.73 -6.07
N TYR A 76 -14.33 12.74 -6.57
CA TYR A 76 -14.52 13.32 -7.89
C TYR A 76 -14.14 12.34 -9.02
N TYR A 77 -12.99 11.67 -8.93
CA TYR A 77 -12.54 10.75 -9.96
C TYR A 77 -13.51 9.59 -10.17
N PRO A 78 -13.92 8.85 -9.11
CA PRO A 78 -14.93 7.81 -9.25
C PRO A 78 -16.22 8.28 -9.89
N THR A 79 -16.76 9.40 -9.40
CA THR A 79 -18.02 9.95 -9.88
C THR A 79 -17.93 10.33 -11.37
N LYS A 80 -16.82 10.93 -11.79
CA LYS A 80 -16.58 11.30 -13.19
C LYS A 80 -16.43 10.08 -14.10
N THR A 81 -15.76 9.02 -13.63
CA THR A 81 -15.58 7.77 -14.37
C THR A 81 -16.90 7.04 -14.58
N VAL A 82 -17.74 6.97 -13.53
CA VAL A 82 -19.11 6.40 -13.61
C VAL A 82 -19.97 7.15 -14.61
N LEU A 83 -19.90 8.49 -14.60
CA LEU A 83 -20.75 9.33 -15.47
C LEU A 83 -20.30 9.36 -16.94
N ARG A 84 -19.03 9.06 -17.25
CA ARG A 84 -18.48 9.13 -18.61
C ARG A 84 -18.38 7.79 -19.34
N GLY A 85 -18.88 6.70 -18.76
CA GLY A 85 -18.91 5.38 -19.42
C GLY A 85 -17.51 4.90 -19.82
N CYS A 86 -16.57 4.89 -18.87
CA CYS A 86 -15.25 4.34 -19.13
C CYS A 86 -15.30 2.81 -19.28
N ASN A 87 -14.35 2.28 -20.04
CA ASN A 87 -14.19 0.86 -20.41
C ASN A 87 -13.75 -0.06 -19.23
N VAL A 88 -14.13 0.31 -18.01
CA VAL A 88 -13.91 -0.51 -16.82
C VAL A 88 -15.14 -1.41 -16.74
N ASP A 89 -14.97 -2.69 -17.03
CA ASP A 89 -16.03 -3.68 -16.83
C ASP A 89 -16.59 -3.49 -15.42
N GLY A 90 -17.91 -3.36 -15.30
CA GLY A 90 -18.62 -3.06 -14.05
C GLY A 90 -18.49 -4.12 -12.94
N GLN A 91 -17.50 -5.00 -13.07
CA GLN A 91 -17.06 -6.01 -12.12
C GLN A 91 -16.16 -5.42 -11.03
N GLU A 92 -15.36 -4.38 -11.31
CA GLU A 92 -14.59 -3.68 -10.27
C GLU A 92 -15.48 -2.64 -9.58
N LYS A 93 -16.02 -3.03 -8.42
CA LYS A 93 -16.75 -2.12 -7.55
C LYS A 93 -15.80 -1.03 -7.07
N MET A 94 -16.00 0.19 -7.55
CA MET A 94 -15.19 1.34 -7.14
C MET A 94 -15.55 1.74 -5.71
N GLU A 95 -14.88 1.12 -4.74
CA GLU A 95 -15.05 1.45 -3.33
C GLU A 95 -14.28 2.75 -3.01
N MET A 96 -15.02 3.80 -2.64
CA MET A 96 -14.40 5.05 -2.22
C MET A 96 -13.54 4.83 -0.98
N LEU A 97 -12.43 5.55 -0.87
CA LEU A 97 -11.47 5.38 0.23
C LEU A 97 -12.07 5.57 1.65
N THR A 98 -13.28 6.14 1.76
CA THR A 98 -14.07 6.16 3.00
C THR A 98 -14.48 4.76 3.48
N SER A 99 -14.49 3.74 2.60
CA SER A 99 -14.68 2.33 2.97
C SER A 99 -13.44 1.73 3.63
N TYR A 100 -12.23 2.25 3.31
CA TYR A 100 -10.99 1.77 3.94
C TYR A 100 -10.90 2.09 5.41
N THR A 101 -11.60 3.12 5.91
CA THR A 101 -11.67 3.38 7.36
C THR A 101 -12.18 2.17 8.12
N TYR A 102 -13.21 1.50 7.60
CA TYR A 102 -13.70 0.26 8.18
C TYR A 102 -12.66 -0.86 8.11
N TRP A 103 -12.01 -1.05 6.96
CA TRP A 103 -10.99 -2.08 6.77
C TRP A 103 -9.72 -1.86 7.59
N LEU A 104 -9.28 -0.61 7.77
CA LEU A 104 -8.15 -0.23 8.62
C LEU A 104 -8.48 -0.43 10.09
N ILE A 105 -9.67 -0.02 10.54
CA ILE A 105 -10.14 -0.27 11.91
C ILE A 105 -10.28 -1.77 12.16
N LYS A 106 -10.83 -2.52 11.19
CA LYS A 106 -10.96 -3.97 11.27
C LYS A 106 -9.60 -4.64 11.38
N ARG A 107 -8.66 -4.32 10.50
CA ARG A 107 -7.31 -4.88 10.51
C ARG A 107 -6.53 -4.51 11.78
N PHE A 108 -6.71 -3.29 12.29
CA PHE A 108 -6.16 -2.87 13.58
C PHE A 108 -6.71 -3.71 14.75
N LYS A 109 -8.03 -3.95 14.77
CA LYS A 109 -8.67 -4.83 15.76
C LYS A 109 -8.21 -6.28 15.64
N ASP A 110 -8.08 -6.79 14.42
CA ASP A 110 -7.62 -8.16 14.14
C ASP A 110 -6.17 -8.35 14.60
N ASN A 111 -5.30 -7.36 14.37
CA ASN A 111 -3.92 -7.38 14.85
C ASN A 111 -3.85 -7.38 16.39
N LYS A 112 -4.65 -6.53 17.06
CA LYS A 112 -4.72 -6.49 18.53
C LYS A 112 -5.21 -7.82 19.13
N LYS A 113 -6.20 -8.46 18.48
CA LYS A 113 -6.71 -9.76 18.89
C LYS A 113 -5.67 -10.86 18.71
N ASN A 114 -4.89 -10.81 17.63
CA ASN A 114 -3.78 -11.74 17.42
C ASN A 114 -2.65 -11.55 18.44
N GLU A 115 -2.33 -10.32 18.85
CA GLU A 115 -1.36 -10.06 19.92
C GLU A 115 -1.82 -10.65 21.26
N GLN A 116 -3.11 -10.48 21.62
CA GLN A 116 -3.68 -11.05 22.86
C GLN A 116 -3.71 -12.58 22.85
N ASN A 117 -4.04 -13.20 21.72
CA ASN A 117 -3.99 -14.67 21.59
C ASN A 117 -2.55 -15.20 21.72
N VAL A 118 -1.54 -14.45 21.24
CA VAL A 118 -0.14 -14.83 21.39
C VAL A 118 0.34 -14.68 22.84
N GLU A 119 -0.13 -13.66 23.56
CA GLU A 119 0.13 -13.48 24.99
C GLU A 119 -0.55 -14.57 25.85
N GLU A 120 -1.80 -14.94 25.57
CA GLU A 120 -2.50 -16.05 26.24
C GLU A 120 -1.85 -17.42 25.96
N LEU A 121 -1.30 -17.64 24.77
CA LEU A 121 -0.52 -18.83 24.44
C LEU A 121 0.83 -18.88 25.19
N HIS A 122 1.41 -17.71 25.49
CA HIS A 122 2.63 -17.59 26.31
C HIS A 122 2.34 -17.78 27.81
N GLU A 123 1.21 -17.30 28.33
CA GLU A 123 0.78 -17.53 29.72
C GLU A 123 0.28 -18.96 29.97
N GLY A 124 -0.31 -19.61 28.95
CA GLY A 124 -0.72 -21.02 29.01
C GLY A 124 0.44 -22.03 28.97
N TYR A 125 1.66 -21.58 28.71
CA TYR A 125 2.87 -22.41 28.67
C TYR A 125 3.75 -22.16 29.91
N ILE A 126 3.22 -22.46 31.10
CA ILE A 126 4.08 -22.69 32.29
C ILE A 126 4.55 -24.15 32.23
N PRO A 127 5.80 -24.46 31.81
CA PRO A 127 6.28 -25.83 31.85
C PRO A 127 6.37 -26.29 33.30
N ASN A 128 5.60 -27.32 33.63
CA ASN A 128 5.59 -28.01 34.92
C ASN A 128 6.93 -28.74 35.11
N LYS A 129 7.99 -27.99 35.44
CA LYS A 129 9.27 -28.56 35.86
C LYS A 129 9.23 -28.61 37.37
N TYR A 130 8.86 -29.77 37.93
CA TYR A 130 9.33 -30.38 39.18
C TYR A 130 8.31 -31.46 39.61
N GLN A 131 8.28 -32.58 38.89
CA GLN A 131 7.68 -33.82 39.39
C GLN A 131 8.56 -35.00 38.95
N GLY A 132 9.15 -35.70 39.92
CA GLY A 132 9.70 -37.05 39.75
C GLY A 132 11.14 -37.17 39.27
N ARG A 133 12.10 -37.24 40.21
CA ARG A 133 13.19 -38.21 40.11
C ARG A 133 13.18 -39.00 41.41
N ASP A 134 13.03 -40.31 41.25
CA ASP A 134 13.14 -41.35 42.27
C ASP A 134 14.48 -41.28 43.03
#